data_AF-A0A8S1UYW7-F1
#
_entry.id   AF-A0A8S1UYW7-F1
#
_cell.length_a   1.000
_cell.length_b   1.000
_cell.length_c   1.000
_cell.angle_alpha   90.00
_cell.angle_beta   90.00
_cell.angle_gamma   90.00
#
_symmetry.space_group_name_H-M   'P 1'
#
loop_
_entity.id
_entity.type
_entity.pdbx_description
1 polymer ?
#
loop_
_entity_poly.entity_id
_entity_poly.type
_entity_poly.pdbx_seq_one_letter_code
_entity_poly.pdbx_strand_id
1 'polypeptide(L)'
;MLKAYIRKGTSLVLLYRYDEALQNLHQQQPIQQTLTIGLNGRGLYCLWCRDDYQKALEYLDKALAINPQYIYSLHNKNFNTLVKGDCLYNMGQYEQAIEWYDKALAIDPQYINSLNGKGDCSMK
;
A
#
# COMPACT_ATOMS: atom_id res chain seq x y z
N MET A 1 22.82 11.19 -0.11
CA MET A 1 22.80 9.81 -0.64
C MET A 1 21.45 9.12 -0.44
N LEU A 2 20.90 9.03 0.77
CA LEU A 2 19.61 8.38 1.07
C LEU A 2 18.43 8.79 0.16
N LYS A 3 18.25 10.09 -0.12
CA LYS A 3 17.19 10.59 -1.02
C LYS A 3 17.25 10.02 -2.44
N ALA A 4 18.45 9.71 -2.96
CA ALA A 4 18.61 9.16 -4.31
C ALA A 4 18.24 7.68 -4.36
N TYR A 5 18.59 6.91 -3.33
CA TYR A 5 18.19 5.51 -3.19
C TYR A 5 16.68 5.36 -2.98
N ILE A 6 16.08 6.22 -2.15
CA ILE A 6 14.61 6.26 -2.00
C ILE A 6 13.95 6.53 -3.34
N ARG A 7 14.39 7.57 -4.08
CA ARG A 7 13.84 7.88 -5.40
C ARG A 7 13.99 6.72 -6.38
N LYS A 8 15.15 6.07 -6.42
CA LYS A 8 15.40 4.91 -7.28
C LYS A 8 14.55 3.71 -6.88
N GLY A 9 14.44 3.40 -5.60
CA GLY A 9 13.60 2.33 -5.07
C GLY A 9 12.12 2.56 -5.38
N THR A 10 11.63 3.79 -5.21
CA THR A 10 10.27 4.18 -5.65
C THR A 10 10.11 4.02 -7.16
N SER A 11 11.06 4.48 -7.97
CA SER A 11 11.00 4.30 -9.43
C SER A 11 10.96 2.82 -9.80
N LEU A 12 11.73 1.96 -9.12
CA LEU A 12 11.71 0.52 -9.34
C LEU A 12 10.38 -0.11 -8.93
N VAL A 13 9.75 0.35 -7.84
CA VAL A 13 8.39 -0.03 -7.45
C VAL A 13 7.37 0.38 -8.53
N LEU A 14 7.43 1.60 -9.03
CA LEU A 14 6.56 2.09 -10.13
C LEU A 14 6.81 1.35 -11.45
N LEU A 15 7.99 0.79 -11.64
CA LEU A 15 8.38 -0.02 -12.80
C LEU A 15 8.13 -1.52 -12.60
N TYR A 16 7.44 -1.93 -11.52
CA TYR A 16 7.17 -3.32 -11.19
C TYR A 16 8.42 -4.19 -10.93
N ARG A 17 9.57 -3.56 -10.63
CA ARG A 17 10.87 -4.22 -10.39
C ARG A 17 11.17 -4.30 -8.88
N TYR A 18 10.34 -5.06 -8.17
CA TYR A 18 10.30 -5.06 -6.70
C TYR A 18 11.52 -5.68 -6.03
N ASP A 19 12.09 -6.74 -6.59
CA ASP A 19 13.27 -7.39 -6.00
C ASP A 19 14.51 -6.52 -6.14
N GLU A 20 14.61 -5.79 -7.26
CA GLU A 20 15.64 -4.77 -7.45
C GLU A 20 15.41 -3.54 -6.59
N ALA A 21 14.14 -3.13 -6.40
CA ALA A 21 13.81 -2.08 -5.46
C ALA A 21 14.32 -2.47 -4.07
N LEU A 22 14.03 -3.68 -3.60
CA LEU A 22 14.49 -4.21 -2.31
C LEU A 22 16.02 -4.29 -2.20
N GLN A 23 16.71 -4.84 -3.21
CA GLN A 23 18.19 -4.90 -3.20
C GLN A 23 18.82 -3.51 -3.19
N ASN A 24 18.30 -2.58 -4.00
CA ASN A 24 18.82 -1.22 -4.09
C ASN A 24 18.64 -0.44 -2.78
N LEU A 25 17.59 -0.77 -2.05
CA LEU A 25 17.17 -0.15 -0.81
C LEU A 25 17.82 -0.80 0.43
N HIS A 26 18.21 -2.08 0.37
CA HIS A 26 18.88 -2.81 1.47
C HIS A 26 20.30 -2.30 1.79
N GLN A 27 20.97 -1.59 0.88
CA GLN A 27 22.37 -1.19 1.00
C GLN A 27 22.64 0.03 1.90
N GLN A 28 21.62 0.70 2.45
CA GLN A 28 21.82 1.91 3.26
C GLN A 28 20.83 1.95 4.45
N GLN A 29 21.34 2.15 5.67
CA GLN A 29 20.52 2.51 6.84
C GLN A 29 19.75 3.81 6.51
N PRO A 30 18.40 3.83 6.61
CA PRO A 30 17.63 3.44 7.79
C PRO A 30 16.73 2.22 7.54
N ILE A 31 16.96 1.16 8.31
CA ILE A 31 16.42 -0.20 8.11
C ILE A 31 14.88 -0.23 8.06
N GLN A 32 14.18 0.66 8.76
CA GLN A 32 12.72 0.57 8.92
C GLN A 32 11.93 1.20 7.75
N GLN A 33 12.20 2.47 7.41
CA GLN A 33 11.46 3.16 6.33
C GLN A 33 11.64 2.46 4.97
N THR A 34 12.83 1.94 4.75
CA THR A 34 13.25 1.34 3.49
C THR A 34 12.65 -0.05 3.28
N LEU A 35 12.55 -0.84 4.34
CA LEU A 35 11.86 -2.13 4.34
C LEU A 35 10.35 -1.95 4.12
N THR A 36 9.76 -0.91 4.72
CA THR A 36 8.34 -0.60 4.55
C THR A 36 7.98 -0.24 3.10
N ILE A 37 8.85 0.48 2.37
CA ILE A 37 8.65 0.77 0.92
C ILE A 37 8.57 -0.51 0.10
N GLY A 38 9.54 -1.43 0.29
CA GLY A 38 9.61 -2.65 -0.48
C GLY A 38 8.44 -3.60 -0.22
N LEU A 39 7.99 -3.68 1.04
CA LEU A 39 6.80 -4.46 1.41
C LEU A 39 5.52 -3.86 0.82
N ASN A 40 5.35 -2.54 0.85
CA ASN A 40 4.21 -1.88 0.22
C ASN A 40 4.19 -2.12 -1.31
N GLY A 41 5.35 -2.02 -1.96
CA GLY A 41 5.49 -2.35 -3.38
C GLY A 41 5.07 -3.79 -3.70
N ARG A 42 5.46 -4.77 -2.88
CA ARG A 42 5.01 -6.16 -3.05
C ARG A 42 3.50 -6.33 -2.84
N GLY A 43 2.94 -5.60 -1.87
CA GLY A 43 1.49 -5.54 -1.65
C GLY A 43 0.75 -5.10 -2.93
N LEU A 44 1.20 -4.01 -3.54
CA LEU A 44 0.65 -3.49 -4.79
C LEU A 44 0.85 -4.42 -5.98
N TYR A 45 2.00 -5.08 -6.09
CA TYR A 45 2.24 -6.07 -7.13
C TYR A 45 1.28 -7.25 -7.04
N CYS A 46 1.10 -7.77 -5.82
CA CYS A 46 0.17 -8.86 -5.57
C CYS A 46 -1.26 -8.45 -5.91
N LEU A 47 -1.65 -7.21 -5.60
CA LEU A 47 -2.95 -6.65 -5.92
C LEU A 47 -3.16 -6.44 -7.43
N TRP A 48 -2.25 -5.73 -8.11
CA TRP A 48 -2.48 -5.26 -9.48
C TRP A 48 -1.93 -6.18 -10.58
N CYS A 49 -1.05 -7.13 -10.26
CA CYS A 49 -0.41 -7.98 -11.27
C CYS A 49 -0.63 -9.48 -11.06
N ARG A 50 -1.17 -9.90 -9.91
CA ARG A 50 -1.30 -11.32 -9.55
C ARG A 50 -2.69 -11.71 -9.06
N ASP A 51 -3.59 -10.75 -8.83
CA ASP A 51 -4.87 -10.94 -8.13
C ASP A 51 -4.72 -11.75 -6.82
N ASP A 52 -3.55 -11.67 -6.18
CA ASP A 52 -3.21 -12.39 -4.95
C ASP A 52 -3.42 -11.47 -3.75
N TYR A 53 -4.69 -11.16 -3.50
CA TYR A 53 -5.15 -10.21 -2.49
C TYR A 53 -4.71 -10.61 -1.07
N GLN A 54 -4.59 -11.91 -0.79
CA GLN A 54 -4.18 -12.40 0.52
C GLN A 54 -2.69 -12.11 0.80
N LYS A 55 -1.80 -12.34 -0.16
CA LYS A 55 -0.39 -11.93 -0.02
C LYS A 55 -0.26 -10.41 -0.02
N ALA A 56 -1.11 -9.69 -0.74
CA ALA A 56 -1.11 -8.25 -0.73
C ALA A 56 -1.34 -7.70 0.70
N LEU A 57 -2.38 -8.22 1.38
CA LEU A 57 -2.67 -7.91 2.78
C LEU A 57 -1.52 -8.27 3.71
N GLU A 58 -0.91 -9.45 3.58
CA GLU A 58 0.22 -9.87 4.42
C GLU A 58 1.42 -8.92 4.31
N TYR A 59 1.75 -8.49 3.09
CA TYR A 59 2.84 -7.53 2.89
C TYR A 59 2.50 -6.15 3.42
N LEU A 60 1.24 -5.70 3.29
CA LEU A 60 0.77 -4.44 3.86
C LEU A 60 0.80 -4.46 5.40
N ASP A 61 0.42 -5.58 6.03
CA ASP A 61 0.49 -5.75 7.47
C ASP A 61 1.92 -5.72 7.99
N LYS A 62 2.84 -6.41 7.31
CA LYS A 62 4.27 -6.33 7.63
C LYS A 62 4.80 -4.90 7.49
N ALA A 63 4.39 -4.19 6.45
CA ALA A 63 4.77 -2.80 6.22
C ALA A 63 4.31 -1.88 7.37
N LEU A 64 3.03 -1.98 7.76
CA LEU A 64 2.44 -1.21 8.86
C LEU A 64 3.02 -1.59 10.23
N ALA A 65 3.38 -2.85 10.47
CA ALA A 65 4.00 -3.29 11.72
C ALA A 65 5.38 -2.66 11.94
N ILE A 66 6.14 -2.43 10.87
CA ILE A 66 7.48 -1.82 10.94
C ILE A 66 7.39 -0.32 11.15
N ASN A 67 6.43 0.34 10.48
CA ASN A 67 6.20 1.76 10.68
C ASN A 67 4.69 2.05 10.52
N PRO A 68 3.96 2.14 11.64
CA PRO A 68 2.52 2.38 11.66
C PRO A 68 2.12 3.72 11.03
N GLN A 69 3.04 4.69 11.03
CA GLN A 69 2.88 5.99 10.39
C GLN A 69 3.56 6.05 9.02
N TYR A 70 3.87 4.92 8.39
CA TYR A 70 4.39 4.90 7.03
C TYR A 70 3.28 5.24 6.03
N ILE A 71 3.07 6.55 5.98
CA ILE A 71 2.08 7.32 5.25
C ILE A 71 2.76 7.94 4.01
N TYR A 72 4.02 7.57 3.75
CA TYR A 72 4.87 8.12 2.69
C TYR A 72 4.96 7.18 1.48
N SER A 73 3.83 6.85 0.87
CA SER A 73 3.80 6.69 -0.58
C SER A 73 3.52 8.07 -1.15
N LEU A 74 4.32 8.49 -2.12
CA LEU A 74 4.58 9.87 -2.61
C LEU A 74 3.38 10.79 -2.91
N HIS A 75 2.12 10.39 -2.67
CA HIS A 75 0.98 11.23 -2.98
C HIS A 75 -0.13 11.34 -1.93
N ASN A 76 -0.37 10.43 -0.97
CA ASN A 76 -1.47 10.64 -0.03
C ASN A 76 -1.39 9.79 1.24
N LYS A 77 -1.84 10.37 2.37
CA LYS A 77 -1.83 9.72 3.68
C LYS A 77 -2.75 8.50 3.78
N ASN A 78 -3.63 8.33 2.79
CA ASN A 78 -4.72 7.36 2.75
C ASN A 78 -4.39 6.08 2.01
N PHE A 79 -3.17 5.96 1.48
CA PHE A 79 -2.86 4.94 0.49
C PHE A 79 -2.97 3.52 1.04
N ASN A 80 -2.43 3.23 2.23
CA ASN A 80 -2.46 1.88 2.79
C ASN A 80 -3.87 1.45 3.24
N THR A 81 -4.67 2.38 3.78
CA THR A 81 -6.05 2.11 4.19
C THR A 81 -6.95 1.87 2.96
N LEU A 82 -6.75 2.64 1.88
CA LEU A 82 -7.41 2.40 0.60
C LEU A 82 -7.06 1.02 0.03
N VAL A 83 -5.76 0.70 -0.10
CA VAL A 83 -5.31 -0.56 -0.72
C VAL A 83 -5.81 -1.78 0.06
N LYS A 84 -5.91 -1.70 1.39
CA LYS A 84 -6.56 -2.76 2.19
C LYS A 84 -8.04 -2.90 1.87
N GLY A 85 -8.76 -1.77 1.75
CA GLY A 85 -10.15 -1.76 1.30
C GLY A 85 -10.31 -2.43 -0.08
N ASP A 86 -9.44 -2.07 -1.03
CA ASP A 86 -9.45 -2.65 -2.38
C ASP A 86 -9.19 -4.16 -2.35
N CYS A 87 -8.23 -4.63 -1.55
CA CYS A 87 -7.95 -6.06 -1.40
C CYS A 87 -9.17 -6.82 -0.88
N LEU A 88 -9.81 -6.30 0.17
CA LEU A 88 -10.97 -6.92 0.80
C LEU A 88 -12.20 -6.89 -0.12
N TYR A 89 -12.41 -5.79 -0.85
CA TYR A 89 -13.47 -5.68 -1.86
C TYR A 89 -13.33 -6.77 -2.93
N ASN A 90 -12.14 -6.95 -3.49
CA ASN A 90 -11.91 -7.98 -4.50
C ASN A 90 -11.98 -9.40 -3.94
N MET A 91 -11.77 -9.59 -2.64
CA MET A 91 -12.02 -10.85 -1.93
C MET A 91 -13.51 -11.07 -1.57
N GLY A 92 -14.40 -10.13 -1.91
CA GLY A 92 -15.83 -10.20 -1.59
C GLY A 92 -16.16 -9.89 -0.12
N GLN A 93 -15.20 -9.38 0.65
CA GLN A 93 -15.35 -9.04 2.07
C GLN A 93 -15.79 -7.58 2.21
N TYR A 94 -17.00 -7.28 1.72
CA TYR A 94 -17.46 -5.90 1.51
C TYR A 94 -17.61 -5.10 2.81
N GLU A 95 -18.09 -5.70 3.90
CA GLU A 95 -18.25 -5.02 5.19
C GLU A 95 -16.89 -4.58 5.74
N GLN A 96 -15.89 -5.46 5.67
CA GLN A 96 -14.53 -5.14 6.12
C GLN A 96 -13.87 -4.13 5.20
N ALA A 97 -14.12 -4.20 3.89
CA ALA A 97 -13.65 -3.20 2.94
C ALA A 97 -14.20 -1.80 3.28
N ILE A 98 -15.49 -1.68 3.62
CA ILE A 98 -16.11 -0.43 4.05
C ILE A 98 -15.40 0.15 5.28
N GLU A 99 -15.09 -0.68 6.29
CA GLU A 99 -14.36 -0.20 7.47
C GLU A 99 -12.99 0.41 7.11
N TRP A 100 -12.29 -0.17 6.14
CA TRP A 100 -10.99 0.34 5.69
C TRP A 100 -11.12 1.59 4.82
N TYR A 101 -12.16 1.68 3.99
CA TYR A 101 -12.48 2.93 3.29
C TYR A 101 -12.86 4.05 4.27
N ASP A 102 -13.60 3.75 5.33
CA ASP A 102 -13.92 4.72 6.38
C ASP A 102 -12.66 5.19 7.13
N LYS A 103 -11.71 4.30 7.40
CA LYS A 103 -10.40 4.69 7.94
C LYS A 103 -9.62 5.60 6.98
N ALA A 104 -9.72 5.38 5.67
CA ALA A 104 -9.10 6.26 4.68
C ALA A 104 -9.79 7.64 4.64
N LEU A 105 -11.12 7.67 4.67
CA LEU A 105 -11.92 8.91 4.68
C LEU A 105 -11.77 9.70 5.98
N ALA A 106 -11.49 9.04 7.11
CA ALA A 106 -11.17 9.72 8.36
C ALA A 106 -9.86 10.54 8.27
N ILE A 107 -8.95 10.17 7.37
CA ILE A 107 -7.67 10.87 7.17
C ILE A 107 -7.82 11.97 6.11
N ASP A 108 -8.48 11.68 4.99
CA ASP A 108 -8.94 12.72 4.05
C ASP A 108 -10.37 12.38 3.57
N PRO A 109 -11.39 13.13 4.05
CA PRO A 109 -12.80 12.87 3.72
C PRO A 109 -13.18 13.05 2.26
N GLN A 110 -12.35 13.73 1.46
CA GLN A 110 -12.62 13.99 0.04
C GLN A 110 -11.85 13.02 -0.87
N TYR A 111 -11.27 11.96 -0.30
CA TYR A 111 -10.48 11.03 -1.06
C TYR A 111 -11.36 10.16 -1.97
N ILE A 112 -11.46 10.60 -3.23
CA ILE A 112 -12.39 10.09 -4.25
C ILE A 112 -12.35 8.55 -4.36
N ASN A 113 -11.15 7.96 -4.34
CA ASN A 113 -11.01 6.51 -4.47
C ASN A 113 -11.70 5.75 -3.32
N SER A 114 -11.64 6.27 -2.09
CA SER A 114 -12.32 5.62 -0.96
C SER A 114 -13.82 5.87 -0.95
N LEU A 115 -14.29 7.03 -1.42
CA LEU A 115 -15.72 7.28 -1.62
C LEU A 115 -16.30 6.32 -2.66
N ASN A 116 -15.61 6.17 -3.79
CA ASN A 116 -16.00 5.24 -4.85
C ASN A 116 -15.99 3.79 -4.34
N GLY A 117 -14.89 3.35 -3.74
CA GLY A 117 -14.79 1.98 -3.20
C GLY A 117 -15.87 1.66 -2.17
N LYS A 118 -16.19 2.60 -1.27
CA LYS A 118 -17.30 2.44 -0.30
C LYS A 118 -18.66 2.39 -0.99
N GLY A 119 -18.88 3.24 -1.99
CA GLY A 119 -20.08 3.20 -2.84
C GLY A 119 -20.25 1.85 -3.51
N ASP A 120 -19.19 1.33 -4.13
CA ASP A 120 -19.18 0.03 -4.81
C ASP A 120 -19.46 -1.12 -3.84
N CYS A 121 -18.85 -1.13 -2.65
CA CYS A 121 -19.20 -2.08 -1.59
C CYS A 121 -20.69 -2.04 -1.22
N SER A 122 -21.27 -0.84 -1.12
CA SER A 122 -22.66 -0.66 -0.69
C SER A 122 -23.68 -1.08 -1.76
N MET A 123 -23.23 -1.31 -2.99
CA MET A 123 -24.05 -1.77 -4.12
C MET A 123 -24.01 -3.29 -4.34
N LYS A 124 -23.19 -4.03 -3.59
CA LYS A 124 -23.01 -5.49 -3.68
C LYS A 124 -23.83 -6.21 -2.63
#